data_AF-A0A2V3VYX7-F1
#
_entry.id   AF-A0A2V3VYX7-F1
#
_cell.length_a   1.000
_cell.length_b   1.000
_cell.length_c   1.000
_cell.angle_alpha   90.00
_cell.angle_beta   90.00
_cell.angle_gamma   90.00
#
_symmetry.space_group_name_H-M   'P 1'
#
loop_
_entity.id
_entity.type
_entity.pdbx_description
1 polymer ?
#
loop_
_entity_poly.entity_id
_entity_poly.type
_entity_poly.pdbx_seq_one_letter_code
_entity_poly.pdbx_strand_id
1 'polypeptide(L)'
;MNLSKTKTLQPAQKKLGDTNIILVGMMGAGKTTIGKALANFLGKTFIDSDHEIQDRTGVKIPVIFEIEGETGFRKRESEVLVELVKKSNIVLATGGGAVLSEENRQLLKQNGIVIYLRASVNDLHRRTRHDKNRPLLQTQNLYARLHELYIQRDAYYREAAHVIIDSSKQGVRYLIQKLINKLISINLDTIKQNGNENTMQTISVDFTISSEKRNYPIHIGHGILGKADLILSCLPQKRVAIVSNTTVAPLYLEKLRLALEKLGIVSVPIIIPDGEAHKNWETLNFIFDALLKNHCERNTTILALGGGVVGDLTGFAAATYLRGVPFIQIPTTLLAQVDSSVGGKTGINHRLGKNMIGAFYQPRMVLADSATLNTLPDRELRAGLAEIIKYGLIRDPAFFDWLEQNMRRLLARDPIILNEAIQRSCENKAEIVAADERENGIRALLNLGHTFGHAIENGMGYGVWLHGEAVAAGTVLAAELSQRMKLISEADVQRIRKIFILAGLPVAVPKMPLEKYLQLMMLDKKVDAGKTRFILLNRIGEAVMRADIPPALLSKTISACMTDE
;
A
#
# COMPACT_ATOMS: atom_id res chain seq x y z
N MET A 1 -31.48 45.81 -2.95
CA MET A 1 -30.89 45.32 -4.21
C MET A 1 -30.68 43.82 -4.10
N ASN A 2 -31.54 43.06 -4.79
CA ASN A 2 -31.47 41.62 -4.93
C ASN A 2 -30.30 41.24 -5.85
N LEU A 3 -29.36 40.44 -5.34
CA LEU A 3 -28.43 39.65 -6.14
C LEU A 3 -28.66 38.17 -5.78
N SER A 4 -29.49 37.55 -6.61
CA SER A 4 -29.60 36.11 -6.92
C SER A 4 -28.98 35.12 -5.91
N LYS A 5 -29.81 34.68 -4.97
CA LYS A 5 -29.64 33.44 -4.21
C LYS A 5 -29.93 32.22 -5.10
N THR A 6 -29.03 31.95 -6.06
CA THR A 6 -28.91 30.67 -6.76
C THR A 6 -27.47 30.49 -7.20
N LYS A 7 -26.55 30.52 -6.22
CA LYS A 7 -25.22 29.93 -6.41
C LYS A 7 -25.40 28.43 -6.51
N THR A 8 -25.07 27.90 -7.69
CA THR A 8 -24.83 26.50 -8.01
C THR A 8 -24.36 25.72 -6.77
N LEU A 9 -25.18 24.78 -6.29
CA LEU A 9 -24.77 23.79 -5.28
C LEU A 9 -23.48 23.15 -5.79
N GLN A 10 -22.41 23.23 -5.01
CA GLN A 10 -21.14 22.62 -5.42
C GLN A 10 -21.35 21.11 -5.62
N PRO A 11 -20.63 20.44 -6.54
CA PRO A 11 -20.85 19.03 -6.87
C PRO A 11 -20.90 18.10 -5.63
N ALA A 12 -20.08 18.37 -4.62
CA ALA A 12 -20.09 17.65 -3.35
C ALA A 12 -21.37 17.85 -2.53
N GLN A 13 -21.87 19.09 -2.42
CA GLN A 13 -23.09 19.40 -1.67
C GLN A 13 -24.30 18.71 -2.30
N LYS A 14 -24.40 18.78 -3.64
CA LYS A 14 -25.48 18.13 -4.39
C LYS A 14 -25.43 16.60 -4.28
N LYS A 15 -24.22 16.02 -4.31
CA LYS A 15 -24.04 14.56 -4.19
C LYS A 15 -24.32 14.05 -2.79
N LEU A 16 -23.80 14.71 -1.76
CA LEU A 16 -23.92 14.24 -0.37
C LEU A 16 -25.32 14.46 0.22
N GLY A 17 -26.07 15.46 -0.26
CA GLY A 17 -27.38 15.81 0.28
C GLY A 17 -27.36 15.95 1.80
N ASP A 18 -28.34 15.36 2.48
CA ASP A 18 -28.46 15.38 3.95
C ASP A 18 -27.61 14.32 4.66
N THR A 19 -26.78 13.56 3.93
CA THR A 19 -25.93 12.52 4.53
C THR A 19 -25.00 13.12 5.59
N ASN A 20 -24.90 12.46 6.74
CA ASN A 20 -24.00 12.89 7.80
C ASN A 20 -22.56 12.56 7.46
N ILE A 21 -21.66 13.46 7.85
CA ILE A 21 -20.21 13.22 7.82
C ILE A 21 -19.73 13.04 9.25
N ILE A 22 -19.03 11.94 9.51
CA ILE A 22 -18.62 11.59 10.87
C ILE A 22 -17.09 11.55 10.91
N LEU A 23 -16.46 12.30 11.80
CA LEU A 23 -15.02 12.37 11.94
C LEU A 23 -14.56 11.56 13.15
N VAL A 24 -13.75 10.54 12.89
CA VAL A 24 -13.09 9.72 13.92
C VAL A 24 -11.58 9.92 13.86
N GLY A 25 -10.88 9.56 14.94
CA GLY A 25 -9.43 9.58 15.01
C GLY A 25 -8.89 9.98 16.38
N MET A 26 -7.59 9.83 16.56
CA MET A 26 -6.91 10.09 17.82
C MET A 26 -7.11 11.54 18.32
N MET A 27 -6.97 11.74 19.63
CA MET A 27 -6.94 13.08 20.21
C MET A 27 -5.75 13.87 19.66
N GLY A 28 -5.98 15.10 19.17
CA GLY A 28 -4.97 15.87 18.44
C GLY A 28 -4.95 15.65 16.92
N ALA A 29 -5.79 14.75 16.37
CA ALA A 29 -5.91 14.55 14.92
C ALA A 29 -6.56 15.73 14.16
N GLY A 30 -7.15 16.69 14.87
CA GLY A 30 -7.76 17.88 14.26
C GLY A 30 -9.25 17.77 13.93
N LYS A 31 -9.97 16.79 14.49
CA LYS A 31 -11.42 16.56 14.27
C LYS A 31 -12.27 17.83 14.39
N THR A 32 -12.10 18.60 15.47
CA THR A 32 -12.87 19.83 15.69
C THR A 32 -12.52 20.92 14.65
N THR A 33 -11.24 21.13 14.36
CA THR A 33 -10.78 22.15 13.40
C THR A 33 -11.22 21.81 11.97
N ILE A 34 -10.98 20.57 11.54
CA ILE A 34 -11.36 20.10 10.20
C ILE A 34 -12.87 19.98 10.09
N GLY A 35 -13.56 19.52 11.13
CA GLY A 35 -15.01 19.40 11.15
C GLY A 35 -15.72 20.74 10.98
N LYS A 36 -15.31 21.78 11.70
CA LYS A 36 -15.86 23.14 11.52
C LYS A 36 -15.65 23.66 10.09
N ALA A 37 -14.43 23.50 9.56
CA ALA A 37 -14.13 23.94 8.20
C ALA A 37 -14.93 23.16 7.13
N LEU A 38 -15.07 21.85 7.32
CA LEU A 38 -15.82 20.98 6.41
C LEU A 38 -17.32 21.27 6.47
N ALA A 39 -17.87 21.48 7.66
CA ALA A 39 -19.28 21.85 7.87
C ALA A 39 -19.63 23.16 7.16
N ASN A 40 -18.82 24.19 7.36
CA ASN A 40 -18.98 25.48 6.68
C ASN A 40 -18.91 25.34 5.16
N PHE A 41 -18.00 24.50 4.66
CA PHE A 41 -17.86 24.27 3.22
C PHE A 41 -19.06 23.51 2.64
N LEU A 42 -19.55 22.49 3.33
CA LEU A 42 -20.66 21.66 2.88
C LEU A 42 -22.05 22.23 3.18
N GLY A 43 -22.14 23.34 3.93
CA GLY A 43 -23.42 23.88 4.39
C GLY A 43 -24.13 22.97 5.41
N LYS A 44 -23.34 22.28 6.25
CA LYS A 44 -23.80 21.34 7.29
C LYS A 44 -23.63 21.94 8.68
N THR A 45 -24.36 21.43 9.66
CA THR A 45 -24.18 21.83 11.07
C THR A 45 -23.03 21.04 11.69
N PHE A 46 -22.07 21.72 12.31
CA PHE A 46 -20.98 21.04 13.04
C PHE A 46 -21.41 20.69 14.47
N ILE A 47 -21.13 19.46 14.91
CA ILE A 47 -21.37 18.97 16.27
C ILE A 47 -20.11 18.25 16.76
N ASP A 48 -19.70 18.48 18.01
CA ASP A 48 -18.62 17.77 18.67
C ASP A 48 -19.20 16.97 19.84
N SER A 49 -19.08 15.64 19.84
CA SER A 49 -19.71 14.79 20.87
C SER A 49 -19.17 15.07 22.26
N ASP A 50 -17.87 15.41 22.37
CA ASP A 50 -17.25 15.74 23.65
C ASP A 50 -17.81 17.05 24.23
N HIS A 51 -18.21 18.00 23.37
CA HIS A 51 -18.89 19.22 23.80
C HIS A 51 -20.34 18.94 24.20
N GLU A 52 -21.07 18.16 23.40
CA GLU A 52 -22.46 17.79 23.71
C GLU A 52 -22.58 17.06 25.07
N ILE A 53 -21.64 16.16 25.39
CA ILE A 53 -21.60 15.50 26.71
C ILE A 53 -21.43 16.53 27.84
N GLN A 54 -20.55 17.52 27.68
CA GLN A 54 -20.32 18.55 28.69
C GLN A 54 -21.52 19.48 28.84
N ASP A 55 -22.15 19.88 27.73
CA ASP A 55 -23.33 20.74 27.75
C ASP A 55 -24.52 20.05 28.45
N ARG A 56 -24.71 18.75 28.24
CA ARG A 56 -25.76 17.96 28.90
C ARG A 56 -25.52 17.72 30.38
N THR A 57 -24.26 17.51 30.76
CA THR A 57 -23.90 17.18 32.16
C THR A 57 -23.63 18.44 33.00
N GLY A 58 -23.38 19.58 32.38
CA GLY A 58 -22.98 20.82 33.05
C GLY A 58 -21.57 20.78 33.64
N VAL A 59 -20.79 19.73 33.38
CA VAL A 59 -19.44 19.53 33.94
C VAL A 59 -18.43 19.18 32.85
N LYS A 60 -17.15 19.49 33.10
CA LYS A 60 -16.06 19.21 32.15
C LYS A 60 -15.69 17.72 32.16
N ILE A 61 -15.22 17.21 31.03
CA ILE A 61 -14.82 15.79 30.88
C ILE A 61 -13.86 15.29 31.98
N PRO A 62 -12.82 16.03 32.42
CA PRO A 62 -11.97 15.58 33.51
C PRO A 62 -12.72 15.25 34.81
N VAL A 63 -13.77 16.02 35.14
CA VAL A 63 -14.60 15.80 36.32
C VAL A 63 -15.45 14.54 36.17
N ILE A 64 -15.97 14.27 34.96
CA ILE A 64 -16.71 13.04 34.67
C ILE A 64 -15.80 11.82 34.82
N PHE A 65 -14.55 11.90 34.33
CA PHE A 65 -13.56 10.83 34.49
C PHE A 65 -13.18 10.60 35.96
N GLU A 66 -13.10 11.65 36.76
CA GLU A 66 -12.79 11.55 38.19
C GLU A 66 -13.91 10.86 38.99
N ILE A 67 -15.18 11.18 38.68
CA ILE A 67 -16.34 10.65 39.41
C ILE A 67 -16.75 9.26 38.90
N GLU A 68 -16.78 9.05 37.59
CA GLU A 68 -17.39 7.86 36.97
C GLU A 68 -16.38 6.92 36.32
N GLY A 69 -15.10 7.32 36.28
CA GLY A 69 -14.05 6.58 35.58
C GLY A 69 -14.21 6.58 34.06
N GLU A 70 -13.28 5.92 33.36
CA GLU A 70 -13.35 5.80 31.90
C GLU A 70 -14.59 5.01 31.46
N THR A 71 -14.94 3.92 32.15
CA THR A 71 -16.10 3.10 31.80
C THR A 71 -17.41 3.89 31.85
N GLY A 72 -17.62 4.71 32.89
CA GLY A 72 -18.80 5.58 32.99
C GLY A 72 -18.85 6.62 31.87
N PHE A 73 -17.71 7.27 31.59
CA PHE A 73 -17.60 8.19 30.45
C PHE A 73 -17.92 7.51 29.10
N ARG A 74 -17.42 6.29 28.87
CA ARG A 74 -17.69 5.53 27.62
C ARG A 74 -19.18 5.21 27.46
N LYS A 75 -19.88 4.90 28.56
CA LYS A 75 -21.33 4.70 28.52
C LYS A 75 -22.06 5.97 28.07
N ARG A 76 -21.72 7.13 28.66
CA ARG A 76 -22.28 8.43 28.24
C ARG A 76 -21.95 8.78 26.80
N GLU A 77 -20.73 8.46 26.35
CA GLU A 77 -20.29 8.65 24.97
C GLU A 77 -21.18 7.86 24.00
N SER A 78 -21.46 6.58 24.29
CA SER A 78 -22.37 5.76 23.49
C SER A 78 -23.81 6.30 23.49
N GLU A 79 -24.36 6.68 24.65
CA GLU A 79 -25.72 7.23 24.77
C GLU A 79 -25.90 8.51 23.93
N VAL A 80 -24.94 9.43 24.02
CA VAL A 80 -24.97 10.68 23.24
C VAL A 80 -24.83 10.39 21.73
N LEU A 81 -23.97 9.44 21.35
CA LEU A 81 -23.80 9.09 19.94
C LEU A 81 -25.09 8.53 19.31
N VAL A 82 -25.85 7.69 20.02
CA VAL A 82 -27.15 7.15 19.55
C VAL A 82 -28.13 8.25 19.16
N GLU A 83 -28.12 9.38 19.86
CA GLU A 83 -28.97 10.52 19.53
C GLU A 83 -28.38 11.40 18.42
N LEU A 84 -27.08 11.69 18.49
CA LEU A 84 -26.43 12.59 17.54
C LEU A 84 -26.47 12.05 16.11
N VAL A 85 -26.30 10.75 15.91
CA VAL A 85 -26.31 10.14 14.57
C VAL A 85 -27.70 10.16 13.90
N LYS A 86 -28.78 10.31 14.67
CA LYS A 86 -30.16 10.42 14.14
C LYS A 86 -30.45 11.80 13.55
N LYS A 87 -29.66 12.82 13.90
CA LYS A 87 -29.76 14.14 13.26
C LYS A 87 -29.37 13.99 11.78
N SER A 88 -29.94 14.81 10.90
CA SER A 88 -29.58 14.84 9.50
C SER A 88 -28.77 16.10 9.17
N ASN A 89 -28.01 16.04 8.08
CA ASN A 89 -27.25 17.16 7.55
C ASN A 89 -26.19 17.74 8.52
N ILE A 90 -25.49 16.87 9.26
CA ILE A 90 -24.44 17.26 10.21
C ILE A 90 -23.03 16.81 9.82
N VAL A 91 -22.03 17.50 10.38
CA VAL A 91 -20.65 17.01 10.53
C VAL A 91 -20.40 16.74 12.00
N LEU A 92 -20.29 15.46 12.37
CA LEU A 92 -20.11 15.01 13.75
C LEU A 92 -18.63 14.69 14.01
N ALA A 93 -17.97 15.38 14.94
CA ALA A 93 -16.69 14.95 15.50
C ALA A 93 -16.91 14.07 16.73
N THR A 94 -16.33 12.88 16.76
CA THR A 94 -16.47 11.96 17.89
C THR A 94 -15.33 12.10 18.90
N GLY A 95 -15.55 11.63 20.12
CA GLY A 95 -14.50 11.45 21.12
C GLY A 95 -13.47 10.42 20.68
N GLY A 96 -12.23 10.56 21.16
CA GLY A 96 -11.13 9.68 20.75
C GLY A 96 -11.29 8.22 21.19
N GLY A 97 -12.20 7.90 22.11
CA GLY A 97 -12.46 6.51 22.52
C GLY A 97 -13.74 5.92 21.95
N ALA A 98 -14.55 6.70 21.23
CA ALA A 98 -15.84 6.27 20.71
C ALA A 98 -15.79 4.95 19.92
N VAL A 99 -14.71 4.71 19.17
CA VAL A 99 -14.53 3.51 18.35
C VAL A 99 -14.18 2.24 19.12
N LEU A 100 -13.93 2.31 20.42
CA LEU A 100 -13.61 1.13 21.23
C LEU A 100 -14.81 0.17 21.33
N SER A 101 -16.03 0.69 21.38
CA SER A 101 -17.26 -0.12 21.31
C SER A 101 -17.56 -0.51 19.86
N GLU A 102 -17.86 -1.79 19.65
CA GLU A 102 -18.26 -2.32 18.35
C GLU A 102 -19.61 -1.75 17.91
N GLU A 103 -20.55 -1.64 18.84
CA GLU A 103 -21.87 -1.05 18.60
C GLU A 103 -21.74 0.38 18.09
N ASN A 104 -20.85 1.18 18.68
CA ASN A 104 -20.57 2.52 18.20
C ASN A 104 -19.99 2.49 16.78
N ARG A 105 -19.03 1.61 16.47
CA ARG A 105 -18.46 1.52 15.11
C ARG A 105 -19.55 1.20 14.07
N GLN A 106 -20.42 0.24 14.36
CA GLN A 106 -21.54 -0.13 13.48
C GLN A 106 -22.54 1.03 13.34
N LEU A 107 -22.91 1.66 14.44
CA LEU A 107 -23.82 2.80 14.49
C LEU A 107 -23.32 3.97 13.63
N LEU A 108 -22.04 4.33 13.77
CA LEU A 108 -21.43 5.40 12.98
C LEU A 108 -21.45 5.05 11.49
N LYS A 109 -21.16 3.81 11.12
CA LYS A 109 -21.19 3.35 9.72
C LYS A 109 -22.57 3.44 9.09
N GLN A 110 -23.59 3.01 9.81
CA GLN A 110 -24.97 2.95 9.31
C GLN A 110 -25.59 4.34 9.11
N ASN A 111 -25.12 5.34 9.86
CA ASN A 111 -25.76 6.66 9.91
C ASN A 111 -24.96 7.79 9.26
N GLY A 112 -23.84 7.49 8.59
CA GLY A 112 -23.08 8.51 7.87
C GLY A 112 -21.77 8.02 7.27
N ILE A 113 -21.11 8.92 6.54
CA ILE A 113 -19.79 8.68 5.97
C ILE A 113 -18.76 8.97 7.06
N VAL A 114 -18.26 7.89 7.66
CA VAL A 114 -17.14 7.91 8.62
C VAL A 114 -15.81 8.21 7.93
N ILE A 115 -15.12 9.25 8.38
CA ILE A 115 -13.80 9.69 7.94
C ILE A 115 -12.82 9.58 9.12
N TYR A 116 -11.79 8.76 8.97
CA TYR A 116 -10.66 8.70 9.89
C TYR A 116 -9.61 9.75 9.53
N LEU A 117 -9.46 10.76 10.41
CA LEU A 117 -8.34 11.69 10.40
C LEU A 117 -7.14 11.03 11.09
N ARG A 118 -6.25 10.43 10.29
CA ARG A 118 -5.00 9.81 10.75
C ARG A 118 -3.97 10.90 11.04
N ALA A 119 -3.14 10.72 12.06
CA ALA A 119 -1.98 11.57 12.33
C ALA A 119 -0.88 10.73 12.97
N SER A 120 0.38 11.02 12.64
CA SER A 120 1.50 10.33 13.29
C SER A 120 1.55 10.63 14.80
N VAL A 121 2.05 9.68 15.60
CA VAL A 121 2.24 9.89 17.05
C VAL A 121 3.08 11.14 17.34
N ASN A 122 4.08 11.43 16.51
CA ASN A 122 4.88 12.66 16.59
C ASN A 122 4.04 13.93 16.42
N ASP A 123 3.13 13.95 15.44
CA ASP A 123 2.26 15.09 15.18
C ASP A 123 1.18 15.24 16.26
N LEU A 124 0.63 14.12 16.74
CA LEU A 124 -0.28 14.10 17.88
C LEU A 124 0.39 14.71 19.11
N HIS A 125 1.58 14.22 19.47
CA HIS A 125 2.37 14.72 20.59
C HIS A 125 2.66 16.22 20.46
N ARG A 126 3.10 16.68 19.28
CA ARG A 126 3.36 18.11 19.04
C ARG A 126 2.12 18.98 19.26
N ARG A 127 0.93 18.48 18.89
CA ARG A 127 -0.35 19.22 18.97
C ARG A 127 -0.96 19.18 20.37
N THR A 128 -0.73 18.12 21.14
CA THR A 128 -1.39 17.93 22.45
C THR A 128 -0.50 18.21 23.65
N ARG A 129 0.80 18.47 23.47
CA ARG A 129 1.76 18.70 24.57
C ARG A 129 1.43 19.82 25.56
N HIS A 130 0.54 20.74 25.22
CA HIS A 130 0.09 21.83 26.11
C HIS A 130 -1.38 21.71 26.52
N ASP A 131 -2.06 20.63 26.12
CA ASP A 131 -3.48 20.42 26.40
C ASP A 131 -3.66 19.81 27.80
N LYS A 132 -4.19 20.62 28.74
CA LYS A 132 -4.45 20.18 30.12
C LYS A 132 -5.83 19.54 30.30
N ASN A 133 -6.71 19.62 29.30
CA ASN A 133 -8.12 19.23 29.44
C ASN A 133 -8.38 17.75 29.10
N ARG A 134 -7.33 16.97 28.78
CA ARG A 134 -7.45 15.57 28.36
C ARG A 134 -6.88 14.64 29.44
N PRO A 135 -7.71 13.98 30.26
CA PRO A 135 -7.26 13.16 31.38
C PRO A 135 -6.28 12.05 30.96
N LEU A 136 -6.55 11.38 29.83
CA LEU A 136 -5.71 10.30 29.30
C LEU A 136 -4.30 10.73 28.87
N LEU A 137 -4.04 12.04 28.78
CA LEU A 137 -2.74 12.62 28.40
C LEU A 137 -1.95 13.16 29.60
N GLN A 138 -2.52 13.13 30.81
CA GLN A 138 -1.86 13.59 32.03
C GLN A 138 -0.94 12.47 32.57
N THR A 139 0.15 12.19 31.85
CA THR A 139 1.15 11.17 32.24
C THR A 139 2.57 11.75 32.22
N GLN A 140 3.51 11.09 32.91
CA GLN A 140 4.92 11.49 32.91
C GLN A 140 5.58 11.38 31.53
N ASN A 141 5.10 10.47 30.67
CA ASN A 141 5.60 10.28 29.30
C ASN A 141 4.44 10.29 28.29
N LEU A 142 4.06 11.50 27.88
CA LEU A 142 2.97 11.74 26.92
C LEU A 142 3.17 10.99 25.60
N TYR A 143 4.42 10.93 25.11
CA TYR A 143 4.73 10.29 23.84
C TYR A 143 4.45 8.78 23.89
N ALA A 144 4.96 8.10 24.92
CA ALA A 144 4.73 6.67 25.11
C ALA A 144 3.24 6.35 25.27
N ARG A 145 2.50 7.17 26.03
CA ARG A 145 1.05 6.98 26.19
C ARG A 145 0.29 7.16 24.89
N LEU A 146 0.61 8.20 24.11
CA LEU A 146 0.01 8.39 22.78
C LEU A 146 0.32 7.23 21.84
N HIS A 147 1.54 6.69 21.89
CA HIS A 147 1.94 5.54 21.10
C HIS A 147 1.14 4.28 21.46
N GLU A 148 1.01 3.98 22.76
CA GLU A 148 0.21 2.85 23.26
C GLU A 148 -1.25 2.96 22.81
N LEU A 149 -1.88 4.13 23.04
CA LEU A 149 -3.26 4.36 22.62
C LEU A 149 -3.42 4.31 21.09
N TYR A 150 -2.41 4.74 20.33
CA TYR A 150 -2.42 4.68 18.88
C TYR A 150 -2.43 3.21 18.40
N ILE A 151 -1.55 2.37 18.94
CA ILE A 151 -1.51 0.93 18.63
C ILE A 151 -2.86 0.27 18.92
N GLN A 152 -3.45 0.57 20.08
CA GLN A 152 -4.72 -0.01 20.49
C GLN A 152 -5.90 0.43 19.60
N ARG A 153 -5.88 1.66 19.07
CA ARG A 153 -7.07 2.29 18.46
C ARG A 153 -7.02 2.40 16.93
N ASP A 154 -5.84 2.37 16.30
CA ASP A 154 -5.70 2.55 14.85
C ASP A 154 -6.53 1.53 14.06
N ALA A 155 -6.51 0.25 14.49
CA ALA A 155 -7.31 -0.80 13.87
C ALA A 155 -8.81 -0.49 13.92
N TYR A 156 -9.33 -0.05 15.05
CA TYR A 156 -10.75 0.30 15.22
C TYR A 156 -11.16 1.54 14.42
N TYR A 157 -10.29 2.55 14.30
CA TYR A 157 -10.57 3.70 13.43
C TYR A 157 -10.63 3.31 11.96
N ARG A 158 -9.71 2.43 11.51
CA ARG A 158 -9.71 1.90 10.15
C ARG A 158 -10.95 1.08 9.87
N GLU A 159 -11.27 0.17 10.79
CA GLU A 159 -12.47 -0.64 10.72
C GLU A 159 -13.70 0.25 10.57
N ALA A 160 -13.82 1.32 11.37
CA ALA A 160 -14.96 2.24 11.34
C ALA A 160 -15.05 3.10 10.05
N ALA A 161 -13.92 3.38 9.39
CA ALA A 161 -13.84 4.43 8.38
C ALA A 161 -14.20 3.96 6.96
N HIS A 162 -14.97 4.80 6.26
CA HIS A 162 -15.13 4.75 4.81
C HIS A 162 -14.02 5.51 4.09
N VAL A 163 -13.47 6.54 4.75
CA VAL A 163 -12.40 7.39 4.20
C VAL A 163 -11.29 7.53 5.23
N ILE A 164 -10.06 7.21 4.85
CA ILE A 164 -8.88 7.49 5.66
C ILE A 164 -8.11 8.65 5.02
N ILE A 165 -7.72 9.64 5.81
CA ILE A 165 -6.88 10.75 5.36
C ILE A 165 -5.83 11.10 6.41
N ASP A 166 -4.60 11.31 5.95
CA ASP A 166 -3.55 11.82 6.83
C ASP A 166 -3.70 13.34 7.02
N SER A 167 -3.82 13.74 8.28
CA SER A 167 -3.90 15.13 8.73
C SER A 167 -2.52 15.71 9.08
N SER A 168 -1.45 14.93 8.95
CA SER A 168 -0.07 15.32 9.27
C SER A 168 0.47 16.32 8.23
N LYS A 169 1.21 17.33 8.70
CA LYS A 169 2.02 18.27 7.89
C LYS A 169 1.29 19.10 6.81
N GLN A 170 -0.04 19.04 6.70
CA GLN A 170 -0.81 19.76 5.68
C GLN A 170 -1.62 20.93 6.26
N GLY A 171 -1.78 22.01 5.49
CA GLY A 171 -2.66 23.13 5.85
C GLY A 171 -4.15 22.75 5.74
N VAL A 172 -4.98 23.30 6.62
CA VAL A 172 -6.43 22.99 6.72
C VAL A 172 -7.14 23.10 5.37
N ARG A 173 -6.89 24.18 4.61
CA ARG A 173 -7.53 24.40 3.30
C ARG A 173 -7.25 23.27 2.31
N TYR A 174 -5.99 22.82 2.25
CA TYR A 174 -5.59 21.73 1.35
C TYR A 174 -6.24 20.40 1.76
N LEU A 175 -6.26 20.11 3.07
CA LEU A 175 -6.88 18.89 3.59
C LEU A 175 -8.39 18.84 3.30
N ILE A 176 -9.08 19.98 3.43
CA ILE A 176 -10.50 20.10 3.08
C ILE A 176 -10.72 19.82 1.59
N GLN A 177 -9.93 20.41 0.69
CA GLN A 177 -10.05 20.14 -0.75
C GLN A 177 -9.85 18.65 -1.07
N LYS A 178 -8.86 18.02 -0.44
CA LYS A 178 -8.60 16.58 -0.59
C LYS A 178 -9.77 15.72 -0.08
N LEU A 179 -10.35 16.08 1.07
CA LEU A 179 -11.54 15.43 1.62
C LEU A 179 -12.73 15.54 0.67
N ILE A 180 -13.00 16.73 0.13
CA ILE A 180 -14.10 16.96 -0.80
C ILE A 180 -13.95 16.10 -2.05
N ASN A 181 -12.75 16.05 -2.63
CA ASN A 181 -12.49 15.22 -3.80
C ASN A 181 -12.74 13.73 -3.51
N LYS A 182 -12.30 13.24 -2.34
CA LYS A 182 -12.59 11.86 -1.91
C LYS A 182 -14.09 11.63 -1.72
N LEU A 183 -14.79 12.54 -1.05
CA LEU A 183 -16.23 12.44 -0.83
C LEU A 183 -17.03 12.45 -2.16
N ILE A 184 -16.59 13.22 -3.16
CA ILE A 184 -17.18 13.21 -4.50
C ILE A 184 -16.94 11.88 -5.20
N SER A 185 -15.79 11.23 -5.00
CA SER A 185 -15.48 9.95 -5.65
C SER A 185 -16.20 8.73 -5.03
N ILE A 186 -16.73 8.87 -3.81
CA ILE A 186 -17.42 7.77 -3.12
C ILE A 186 -18.74 7.43 -3.81
N ASN A 187 -19.00 6.14 -4.03
CA ASN A 187 -20.32 5.68 -4.45
C ASN A 187 -21.23 5.54 -3.22
N LEU A 188 -22.25 6.41 -3.12
CA LEU A 188 -23.15 6.48 -1.97
C LEU A 188 -24.11 5.29 -1.91
N ASP A 189 -24.41 4.67 -3.05
CA ASP A 189 -25.27 3.49 -3.12
C ASP A 189 -24.59 2.26 -2.48
N THR A 190 -23.26 2.18 -2.57
CA THR A 190 -22.44 1.14 -1.92
C THR A 190 -22.38 1.29 -0.40
N ILE A 191 -22.48 2.52 0.14
CA ILE A 191 -22.45 2.77 1.59
C ILE A 191 -23.77 2.38 2.25
N LYS A 192 -24.91 2.57 1.57
CA LYS A 192 -26.24 2.20 2.08
C LYS A 192 -26.51 0.68 2.03
N GLN A 193 -25.73 -0.08 1.25
CA GLN A 193 -25.91 -1.52 1.05
C GLN A 193 -24.93 -2.40 1.84
N ASN A 194 -24.28 -1.89 2.89
CA ASN A 194 -23.26 -2.63 3.63
C ASN A 194 -23.80 -3.86 4.40
N GLY A 195 -23.92 -4.95 3.67
CA GLY A 195 -23.79 -6.33 4.08
C GLY A 195 -23.16 -7.11 2.92
N ASN A 196 -21.85 -7.33 2.96
CA ASN A 196 -21.08 -8.25 2.09
C ASN A 196 -20.84 -7.90 0.59
N GLU A 197 -20.29 -6.73 0.25
CA GLU A 197 -19.61 -6.59 -1.06
C GLU A 197 -18.17 -6.05 -0.96
N ASN A 198 -17.26 -6.72 -1.68
CA ASN A 198 -15.85 -6.37 -1.84
C ASN A 198 -15.70 -4.98 -2.50
N THR A 199 -15.55 -3.93 -1.69
CA THR A 199 -15.34 -2.57 -2.18
C THR A 199 -13.98 -2.45 -2.88
N MET A 200 -14.00 -2.18 -4.18
CA MET A 200 -12.82 -1.78 -4.94
C MET A 200 -12.27 -0.46 -4.41
N GLN A 201 -10.95 -0.38 -4.28
CA GLN A 201 -10.23 0.80 -3.83
C GLN A 201 -9.34 1.35 -4.94
N THR A 202 -9.04 2.65 -4.86
CA THR A 202 -8.12 3.31 -5.78
C THR A 202 -7.11 4.12 -4.99
N ILE A 203 -5.83 3.89 -5.26
CA ILE A 203 -4.73 4.72 -4.77
C ILE A 203 -4.12 5.48 -5.95
N SER A 204 -3.56 6.66 -5.71
CA SER A 204 -2.86 7.46 -6.72
C SER A 204 -1.36 7.41 -6.44
N VAL A 205 -0.57 7.18 -7.48
CA VAL A 205 0.89 7.37 -7.43
C VAL A 205 1.17 8.76 -8.00
N ASP A 206 1.54 9.70 -7.13
CA ASP A 206 1.73 11.11 -7.50
C ASP A 206 3.21 11.49 -7.50
N PHE A 207 3.76 11.86 -8.66
CA PHE A 207 5.15 12.35 -8.79
C PHE A 207 5.17 13.88 -8.68
N THR A 208 5.05 14.42 -7.47
CA THR A 208 4.84 15.86 -7.22
C THR A 208 6.03 16.78 -7.51
N ILE A 209 7.20 16.24 -7.91
CA ILE A 209 8.46 16.98 -8.01
C ILE A 209 8.77 17.45 -9.45
N SER A 210 8.03 17.00 -10.46
CA SER A 210 8.22 17.46 -11.85
C SER A 210 7.15 18.45 -12.32
N SER A 211 7.52 19.34 -13.25
CA SER A 211 6.63 20.36 -13.85
C SER A 211 5.48 19.77 -14.67
N GLU A 212 5.52 18.47 -14.95
CA GLU A 212 4.43 17.71 -15.57
C GLU A 212 3.67 16.92 -14.50
N LYS A 213 2.33 17.03 -14.49
CA LYS A 213 1.47 16.16 -13.66
C LYS A 213 1.59 14.72 -14.13
N ARG A 214 2.59 13.99 -13.64
CA ARG A 214 2.72 12.54 -13.81
C ARG A 214 2.05 11.89 -12.60
N ASN A 215 0.87 11.34 -12.81
CA ASN A 215 0.24 10.45 -11.84
C ASN A 215 -0.50 9.32 -12.56
N TYR A 216 -0.71 8.22 -11.85
CA TYR A 216 -1.52 7.11 -12.35
C TYR A 216 -2.27 6.43 -11.20
N PRO A 217 -3.51 5.95 -11.45
CA PRO A 217 -4.27 5.20 -10.47
C PRO A 217 -3.82 3.73 -10.42
N ILE A 218 -3.91 3.14 -9.23
CA ILE A 218 -3.87 1.70 -9.01
C ILE A 218 -5.24 1.31 -8.46
N HIS A 219 -6.01 0.57 -9.25
CA HIS A 219 -7.28 -0.01 -8.83
C HIS A 219 -7.04 -1.37 -8.21
N ILE A 220 -7.56 -1.58 -7.00
CA ILE A 220 -7.36 -2.78 -6.20
C ILE A 220 -8.72 -3.31 -5.82
N GLY A 221 -8.97 -4.59 -6.06
CA GLY A 221 -10.25 -5.18 -5.74
C GLY A 221 -10.29 -6.67 -6.08
N HIS A 222 -11.45 -7.26 -5.87
CA HIS A 222 -11.68 -8.68 -6.16
C HIS A 222 -12.68 -8.83 -7.30
N GLY A 223 -12.33 -9.59 -8.33
CA GLY A 223 -13.14 -9.81 -9.53
C GLY A 223 -13.22 -8.61 -10.47
N ILE A 224 -12.30 -7.64 -10.36
CA ILE A 224 -12.33 -6.39 -11.12
C ILE A 224 -11.75 -6.50 -12.55
N LEU A 225 -11.15 -7.63 -12.94
CA LEU A 225 -10.65 -7.85 -14.31
C LEU A 225 -11.77 -7.73 -15.36
N GLY A 226 -13.00 -8.08 -14.99
CA GLY A 226 -14.18 -7.93 -15.88
C GLY A 226 -14.71 -6.49 -15.99
N LYS A 227 -14.24 -5.57 -15.15
CA LYS A 227 -14.66 -4.16 -15.14
C LYS A 227 -13.80 -3.33 -16.09
N ALA A 228 -13.89 -3.67 -17.38
CA ALA A 228 -13.08 -3.03 -18.44
C ALA A 228 -13.36 -1.52 -18.60
N ASP A 229 -14.47 -1.03 -18.06
CA ASP A 229 -14.81 0.39 -17.99
C ASP A 229 -13.76 1.21 -17.21
N LEU A 230 -13.08 0.59 -16.24
CA LEU A 230 -11.98 1.22 -15.50
C LEU A 230 -10.82 1.62 -16.42
N ILE A 231 -10.58 0.85 -17.48
CA ILE A 231 -9.48 1.09 -18.43
C ILE A 231 -9.82 2.22 -19.41
N LEU A 232 -11.10 2.48 -19.71
CA LEU A 232 -11.54 3.40 -20.78
C LEU A 232 -10.91 4.79 -20.70
N SER A 233 -10.87 5.38 -19.50
CA SER A 233 -10.34 6.73 -19.29
C SER A 233 -8.84 6.85 -19.58
N CYS A 234 -8.14 5.72 -19.63
CA CYS A 234 -6.70 5.64 -19.86
C CYS A 234 -6.34 5.35 -21.32
N LEU A 235 -7.32 5.07 -22.19
CA LEU A 235 -7.09 4.69 -23.58
C LEU A 235 -7.19 5.90 -24.53
N PRO A 236 -6.13 6.23 -25.29
CA PRO A 236 -6.23 7.27 -26.31
C PRO A 236 -7.11 6.87 -27.51
N GLN A 237 -7.31 5.57 -27.72
CA GLN A 237 -8.18 5.02 -28.75
C GLN A 237 -8.77 3.67 -28.31
N LYS A 238 -9.88 3.25 -28.92
CA LYS A 238 -10.53 1.96 -28.68
C LYS A 238 -9.81 0.78 -29.35
N ARG A 239 -8.48 0.73 -29.25
CA ARG A 239 -7.63 -0.36 -29.75
C ARG A 239 -6.48 -0.60 -28.78
N VAL A 240 -6.27 -1.86 -28.41
CA VAL A 240 -5.22 -2.29 -27.48
C VAL A 240 -4.48 -3.52 -27.99
N ALA A 241 -3.23 -3.68 -27.57
CA ALA A 241 -2.50 -4.94 -27.66
C ALA A 241 -2.38 -5.55 -26.26
N ILE A 242 -2.66 -6.84 -26.10
CA ILE A 242 -2.59 -7.54 -24.81
C ILE A 242 -1.43 -8.51 -24.86
N VAL A 243 -0.38 -8.24 -24.08
CA VAL A 243 0.75 -9.14 -23.92
C VAL A 243 0.52 -10.01 -22.68
N SER A 244 0.58 -11.33 -22.85
CA SER A 244 0.45 -12.34 -21.80
C SER A 244 1.41 -13.50 -22.11
N ASN A 245 1.61 -14.41 -21.16
CA ASN A 245 2.37 -15.64 -21.41
C ASN A 245 1.45 -16.86 -21.67
N THR A 246 2.06 -17.98 -22.04
CA THR A 246 1.39 -19.28 -22.29
C THR A 246 0.62 -19.84 -21.09
N THR A 247 0.94 -19.44 -19.86
CA THR A 247 0.33 -19.93 -18.62
C THR A 247 -0.88 -19.09 -18.19
N VAL A 248 -0.76 -17.76 -18.27
CA VAL A 248 -1.76 -16.78 -17.83
C VAL A 248 -2.84 -16.58 -18.89
N ALA A 249 -2.48 -16.66 -20.18
CA ALA A 249 -3.43 -16.39 -21.26
C ALA A 249 -4.66 -17.31 -21.25
N PRO A 250 -4.51 -18.65 -21.11
CA PRO A 250 -5.67 -19.55 -21.04
C PRO A 250 -6.61 -19.28 -19.86
N LEU A 251 -6.12 -18.63 -18.80
CA LEU A 251 -6.90 -18.35 -17.58
C LEU A 251 -7.69 -17.04 -17.67
N TYR A 252 -7.09 -16.00 -18.25
CA TYR A 252 -7.56 -14.62 -18.07
C TYR A 252 -7.73 -13.80 -19.34
N LEU A 253 -7.07 -14.18 -20.45
CA LEU A 253 -7.04 -13.36 -21.66
C LEU A 253 -8.44 -13.22 -22.26
N GLU A 254 -9.14 -14.32 -22.51
CA GLU A 254 -10.46 -14.27 -23.15
C GLU A 254 -11.49 -13.53 -22.29
N LYS A 255 -11.43 -13.67 -20.95
CA LYS A 255 -12.26 -12.89 -20.03
C LYS A 255 -12.05 -11.38 -20.21
N LEU A 256 -10.79 -10.94 -20.30
CA LEU A 256 -10.45 -9.53 -20.51
C LEU A 256 -10.87 -9.06 -21.91
N ARG A 257 -10.62 -9.87 -22.95
CA ARG A 257 -10.98 -9.55 -24.34
C ARG A 257 -12.48 -9.37 -24.51
N LEU A 258 -13.29 -10.29 -23.99
CA LEU A 258 -14.75 -10.18 -24.02
C LEU A 258 -15.27 -8.93 -23.28
N ALA A 259 -14.63 -8.57 -22.16
CA ALA A 259 -14.99 -7.36 -21.43
C ALA A 259 -14.66 -6.07 -22.21
N LEU A 260 -13.51 -6.06 -22.91
CA LEU A 260 -13.09 -4.95 -23.78
C LEU A 260 -13.98 -4.85 -25.04
N GLU A 261 -14.31 -5.98 -25.66
CA GLU A 261 -15.15 -6.06 -26.86
C GLU A 261 -16.55 -5.50 -26.61
N LYS A 262 -17.15 -5.79 -25.44
CA LYS A 262 -18.44 -5.19 -25.01
C LYS A 262 -18.44 -3.67 -24.97
N LEU A 263 -17.27 -3.03 -24.84
CA LEU A 263 -17.09 -1.58 -24.85
C LEU A 263 -16.69 -1.03 -26.24
N GLY A 264 -16.65 -1.92 -27.24
CA GLY A 264 -16.21 -1.63 -28.61
C GLY A 264 -14.70 -1.42 -28.72
N ILE A 265 -13.90 -2.01 -27.82
CA ILE A 265 -12.44 -1.94 -27.85
C ILE A 265 -11.90 -3.16 -28.59
N VAL A 266 -11.16 -2.91 -29.67
CA VAL A 266 -10.47 -3.97 -30.42
C VAL A 266 -9.21 -4.40 -29.68
N SER A 267 -9.03 -5.70 -29.44
CA SER A 267 -7.86 -6.23 -28.74
C SER A 267 -7.04 -7.20 -29.61
N VAL A 268 -5.74 -6.96 -29.72
CA VAL A 268 -4.78 -7.86 -30.38
C VAL A 268 -4.02 -8.67 -29.31
N PRO A 269 -4.18 -10.00 -29.23
CA PRO A 269 -3.43 -10.82 -28.28
C PRO A 269 -1.99 -11.11 -28.77
N ILE A 270 -1.02 -11.05 -27.86
CA ILE A 270 0.38 -11.39 -28.08
C ILE A 270 0.80 -12.34 -26.96
N ILE A 271 1.05 -13.61 -27.31
CA ILE A 271 1.37 -14.65 -26.34
C ILE A 271 2.87 -14.96 -26.40
N ILE A 272 3.58 -14.67 -25.30
CA ILE A 272 4.99 -15.00 -25.15
C ILE A 272 5.18 -16.32 -24.37
N PRO A 273 6.33 -17.00 -24.47
CA PRO A 273 6.63 -18.12 -23.59
C PRO A 273 6.68 -17.71 -22.11
N ASP A 274 6.32 -18.63 -21.21
CA ASP A 274 6.38 -18.40 -19.76
C ASP A 274 7.77 -18.68 -19.16
N GLY A 275 8.16 -17.89 -18.16
CA GLY A 275 9.38 -18.08 -17.36
C GLY A 275 10.42 -16.96 -17.49
N GLU A 276 11.22 -16.79 -16.43
CA GLU A 276 12.31 -15.78 -16.35
C GLU A 276 13.37 -15.95 -17.45
N ALA A 277 13.58 -17.17 -17.95
CA ALA A 277 14.51 -17.47 -19.04
C ALA A 277 14.15 -16.75 -20.36
N HIS A 278 12.86 -16.42 -20.55
CA HIS A 278 12.36 -15.71 -21.72
C HIS A 278 12.32 -14.19 -21.52
N LYS A 279 12.78 -13.68 -20.37
CA LYS A 279 12.90 -12.24 -20.12
C LYS A 279 14.14 -11.67 -20.79
N ASN A 280 14.19 -11.73 -22.12
CA ASN A 280 15.38 -11.46 -22.94
C ASN A 280 15.05 -10.62 -24.19
N TRP A 281 16.07 -10.33 -25.00
CA TRP A 281 15.94 -9.47 -26.18
C TRP A 281 15.12 -10.14 -27.29
N GLU A 282 15.21 -11.45 -27.43
CA GLU A 282 14.51 -12.23 -28.45
C GLU A 282 13.00 -12.16 -28.25
N THR A 283 12.54 -12.33 -27.01
CA THR A 283 11.12 -12.23 -26.65
C THR A 283 10.62 -10.79 -26.76
N LEU A 284 11.46 -9.80 -26.43
CA LEU A 284 11.15 -8.40 -26.67
C LEU A 284 10.94 -8.10 -28.16
N ASN A 285 11.80 -8.63 -29.04
CA ASN A 285 11.67 -8.46 -30.49
C ASN A 285 10.41 -9.13 -31.03
N PHE A 286 10.04 -10.31 -30.50
CA PHE A 286 8.78 -10.97 -30.84
C PHE A 286 7.56 -10.07 -30.56
N ILE A 287 7.57 -9.33 -29.45
CA ILE A 287 6.51 -8.35 -29.14
C ILE A 287 6.49 -7.24 -30.20
N PHE A 288 7.64 -6.69 -30.60
CA PHE A 288 7.70 -5.66 -31.65
C PHE A 288 7.19 -6.17 -33.00
N ASP A 289 7.57 -7.38 -33.40
CA ASP A 289 7.10 -8.00 -34.64
C ASP A 289 5.57 -8.12 -34.64
N ALA A 290 4.98 -8.58 -33.53
CA ALA A 290 3.54 -8.69 -33.40
C ALA A 290 2.84 -7.32 -33.45
N LEU A 291 3.40 -6.29 -32.80
CA LEU A 291 2.86 -4.93 -32.84
C LEU A 291 2.89 -4.35 -34.26
N LEU A 292 4.02 -4.50 -34.99
CA LEU A 292 4.18 -4.02 -36.37
C LEU A 292 3.27 -4.76 -37.35
N LYS A 293 3.19 -6.10 -37.27
CA LYS A 293 2.31 -6.93 -38.13
C LYS A 293 0.84 -6.56 -37.96
N ASN A 294 0.44 -6.14 -36.75
CA ASN A 294 -0.92 -5.72 -36.46
C ASN A 294 -1.14 -4.20 -36.61
N HIS A 295 -0.19 -3.48 -37.22
CA HIS A 295 -0.26 -2.03 -37.44
C HIS A 295 -0.61 -1.25 -36.16
N CYS A 296 0.01 -1.60 -35.03
CA CYS A 296 -0.19 -0.87 -33.79
C CYS A 296 0.49 0.51 -33.88
N GLU A 297 -0.32 1.57 -33.85
CA GLU A 297 0.17 2.94 -33.95
C GLU A 297 0.56 3.53 -32.58
N ARG A 298 1.08 4.76 -32.57
CA ARG A 298 1.57 5.46 -31.36
C ARG A 298 0.52 5.60 -30.24
N ASN A 299 -0.77 5.64 -30.60
CA ASN A 299 -1.88 5.74 -29.64
C ASN A 299 -2.38 4.38 -29.14
N THR A 300 -1.89 3.26 -29.69
CA THR A 300 -2.28 1.91 -29.27
C THR A 300 -1.75 1.65 -27.88
N THR A 301 -2.66 1.38 -26.93
CA THR A 301 -2.25 1.06 -25.56
C THR A 301 -1.86 -0.41 -25.45
N ILE A 302 -0.73 -0.69 -24.80
CA ILE A 302 -0.28 -2.07 -24.53
C ILE A 302 -0.70 -2.46 -23.10
N LEU A 303 -1.44 -3.55 -22.96
CA LEU A 303 -1.85 -4.12 -21.67
C LEU A 303 -0.91 -5.27 -21.31
N ALA A 304 -0.27 -5.21 -20.15
CA ALA A 304 0.55 -6.28 -19.61
C ALA A 304 -0.29 -7.16 -18.69
N LEU A 305 -0.74 -8.33 -19.16
CA LEU A 305 -1.54 -9.29 -18.39
C LEU A 305 -0.64 -10.44 -17.92
N GLY A 306 -0.17 -10.40 -16.69
CA GLY A 306 0.72 -11.43 -16.17
C GLY A 306 1.47 -11.05 -14.90
N GLY A 307 2.48 -11.85 -14.54
CA GLY A 307 3.40 -11.54 -13.43
C GLY A 307 4.47 -10.50 -13.80
N GLY A 308 5.50 -10.38 -12.95
CA GLY A 308 6.57 -9.39 -13.10
C GLY A 308 7.37 -9.53 -14.41
N VAL A 309 7.56 -10.76 -14.92
CA VAL A 309 8.23 -10.99 -16.21
C VAL A 309 7.47 -10.33 -17.37
N VAL A 310 6.16 -10.60 -17.47
CA VAL A 310 5.30 -10.00 -18.49
C VAL A 310 5.24 -8.48 -18.30
N GLY A 311 5.11 -8.00 -17.06
CA GLY A 311 5.10 -6.58 -16.73
C GLY A 311 6.34 -5.83 -17.21
N ASP A 312 7.53 -6.37 -16.90
CA ASP A 312 8.81 -5.73 -17.25
C ASP A 312 9.10 -5.77 -18.75
N LEU A 313 8.87 -6.91 -19.42
CA LEU A 313 9.02 -7.04 -20.87
C LEU A 313 8.08 -6.10 -21.61
N THR A 314 6.80 -6.11 -21.24
CA THR A 314 5.77 -5.31 -21.91
C THR A 314 5.96 -3.83 -21.64
N GLY A 315 6.33 -3.46 -20.41
CA GLY A 315 6.65 -2.08 -20.06
C GLY A 315 7.85 -1.55 -20.84
N PHE A 316 8.89 -2.38 -21.02
CA PHE A 316 10.06 -1.97 -21.80
C PHE A 316 9.73 -1.91 -23.30
N ALA A 317 8.93 -2.86 -23.81
CA ALA A 317 8.42 -2.80 -25.17
C ALA A 317 7.63 -1.51 -25.41
N ALA A 318 6.75 -1.12 -24.48
CA ALA A 318 5.99 0.11 -24.58
C ALA A 318 6.88 1.36 -24.53
N ALA A 319 7.95 1.34 -23.74
CA ALA A 319 8.90 2.45 -23.64
C ALA A 319 9.66 2.70 -24.95
N THR A 320 10.00 1.64 -25.69
CA THR A 320 10.87 1.73 -26.87
C THR A 320 10.11 1.68 -28.20
N TYR A 321 8.97 0.99 -28.26
CA TYR A 321 8.16 0.90 -29.46
C TYR A 321 7.65 2.28 -29.88
N LEU A 322 7.90 2.68 -31.13
CA LEU A 322 7.59 4.02 -31.66
C LEU A 322 8.11 5.18 -30.78
N ARG A 323 9.16 4.91 -29.99
CA ARG A 323 9.78 5.80 -28.98
C ARG A 323 8.85 6.15 -27.80
N GLY A 324 7.89 5.27 -27.49
CA GLY A 324 6.97 5.42 -26.37
C GLY A 324 5.51 5.32 -26.83
N VAL A 325 4.79 4.36 -26.27
CA VAL A 325 3.33 4.20 -26.41
C VAL A 325 2.68 3.98 -25.04
N PRO A 326 1.39 4.35 -24.86
CA PRO A 326 0.71 4.15 -23.58
C PRO A 326 0.71 2.68 -23.15
N PHE A 327 0.85 2.43 -21.85
CA PHE A 327 0.74 1.08 -21.31
C PHE A 327 -0.01 1.02 -19.98
N ILE A 328 -0.61 -0.14 -19.70
CA ILE A 328 -1.35 -0.43 -18.46
C ILE A 328 -0.86 -1.77 -17.92
N GLN A 329 -0.67 -1.87 -16.60
CA GLN A 329 -0.34 -3.15 -15.96
C GLN A 329 -1.59 -3.82 -15.39
N ILE A 330 -1.70 -5.12 -15.61
CA ILE A 330 -2.73 -6.00 -15.05
C ILE A 330 -2.00 -7.17 -14.36
N PRO A 331 -1.40 -6.92 -13.19
CA PRO A 331 -0.56 -7.91 -12.50
C PRO A 331 -1.39 -9.09 -11.95
N THR A 332 -0.95 -10.32 -12.25
CA THR A 332 -1.64 -11.57 -11.86
C THR A 332 -0.89 -12.42 -10.83
N THR A 333 0.25 -11.94 -10.33
CA THR A 333 0.96 -12.54 -9.19
C THR A 333 0.95 -11.59 -8.01
N LEU A 334 0.98 -12.10 -6.77
CA LEU A 334 0.99 -11.25 -5.59
C LEU A 334 2.21 -10.33 -5.59
N LEU A 335 3.38 -10.87 -5.94
CA LEU A 335 4.61 -10.09 -6.08
C LEU A 335 4.46 -8.93 -7.07
N ALA A 336 3.83 -9.17 -8.22
CA ALA A 336 3.63 -8.11 -9.21
C ALA A 336 2.61 -7.07 -8.72
N GLN A 337 1.55 -7.50 -8.02
CA GLN A 337 0.52 -6.62 -7.47
C GLN A 337 1.07 -5.67 -6.40
N VAL A 338 2.05 -6.11 -5.60
CA VAL A 338 2.56 -5.34 -4.46
C VAL A 338 3.91 -4.66 -4.69
N ASP A 339 4.66 -5.09 -5.70
CA ASP A 339 6.00 -4.59 -5.97
C ASP A 339 6.16 -4.20 -7.45
N SER A 340 6.36 -5.15 -8.37
CA SER A 340 6.88 -4.82 -9.72
C SER A 340 5.98 -3.90 -10.55
N SER A 341 4.67 -3.86 -10.29
CA SER A 341 3.74 -2.96 -11.01
C SER A 341 3.80 -1.50 -10.59
N VAL A 342 4.50 -1.18 -9.51
CA VAL A 342 4.63 0.18 -8.97
C VAL A 342 6.06 0.68 -9.13
N GLY A 343 6.22 1.86 -9.72
CA GLY A 343 7.50 2.59 -9.78
C GLY A 343 8.30 2.48 -11.06
N GLY A 344 7.69 1.98 -12.15
CA GLY A 344 8.10 2.24 -13.53
C GLY A 344 9.42 1.64 -13.97
N LYS A 345 10.06 0.77 -13.19
CA LYS A 345 11.22 0.01 -13.68
C LYS A 345 10.71 -1.06 -14.62
N THR A 346 11.23 -1.06 -15.84
CA THR A 346 10.91 -2.06 -16.88
C THR A 346 12.21 -2.52 -17.51
N GLY A 347 12.26 -3.74 -18.05
CA GLY A 347 13.50 -4.22 -18.66
C GLY A 347 13.56 -5.72 -18.90
N ILE A 348 14.75 -6.13 -19.33
CA ILE A 348 15.10 -7.50 -19.67
C ILE A 348 16.42 -7.90 -19.06
N ASN A 349 16.64 -9.20 -19.02
CA ASN A 349 17.89 -9.80 -18.61
C ASN A 349 18.86 -9.87 -19.80
N HIS A 350 20.15 -9.80 -19.46
CA HIS A 350 21.24 -10.19 -20.34
C HIS A 350 21.89 -11.45 -19.76
N ARG A 351 22.54 -12.28 -20.58
CA ARG A 351 23.26 -13.49 -20.10
C ARG A 351 24.29 -13.21 -18.99
N LEU A 352 24.78 -11.97 -18.91
CA LEU A 352 25.74 -11.52 -17.89
C LEU A 352 25.09 -10.82 -16.69
N GLY A 353 23.76 -10.63 -16.66
CA GLY A 353 23.12 -9.97 -15.52
C GLY A 353 21.61 -9.74 -15.66
N LYS A 354 20.91 -9.83 -14.53
CA LYS A 354 19.46 -9.63 -14.41
C LYS A 354 19.09 -8.14 -14.47
N ASN A 355 18.04 -7.81 -15.21
CA ASN A 355 17.48 -6.45 -15.35
C ASN A 355 18.52 -5.38 -15.75
N MET A 356 19.55 -5.73 -16.54
CA MET A 356 20.64 -4.80 -16.88
C MET A 356 20.26 -3.83 -18.00
N ILE A 357 19.24 -4.15 -18.79
CA ILE A 357 18.80 -3.38 -19.95
C ILE A 357 17.32 -3.05 -19.75
N GLY A 358 16.95 -1.77 -19.78
CA GLY A 358 15.60 -1.36 -19.48
C GLY A 358 15.36 0.14 -19.54
N ALA A 359 14.17 0.56 -19.10
CA ALA A 359 13.77 1.95 -19.04
C ALA A 359 12.93 2.24 -17.78
N PHE A 360 13.01 3.48 -17.30
CA PHE A 360 12.04 4.03 -16.36
C PHE A 360 10.82 4.54 -17.16
N TYR A 361 9.73 3.79 -17.16
CA TYR A 361 8.52 4.06 -17.92
C TYR A 361 7.28 3.79 -17.07
N GLN A 362 6.45 4.82 -16.83
CA GLN A 362 5.30 4.73 -15.91
C GLN A 362 4.03 4.28 -16.62
N PRO A 363 3.23 3.38 -16.02
CA PRO A 363 1.95 2.99 -16.61
C PRO A 363 0.96 4.16 -16.56
N ARG A 364 -0.05 4.10 -17.43
CA ARG A 364 -1.25 4.93 -17.32
C ARG A 364 -2.13 4.51 -16.15
N MET A 365 -2.08 3.23 -15.77
CA MET A 365 -2.87 2.63 -14.70
C MET A 365 -2.32 1.25 -14.31
N VAL A 366 -2.59 0.82 -13.08
CA VAL A 366 -2.45 -0.58 -12.64
C VAL A 366 -3.83 -1.13 -12.22
N LEU A 367 -4.18 -2.32 -12.68
CA LEU A 367 -5.42 -3.03 -12.31
C LEU A 367 -5.07 -4.32 -11.54
N ALA A 368 -5.06 -4.24 -10.21
CA ALA A 368 -4.75 -5.34 -9.31
C ALA A 368 -6.03 -6.08 -8.87
N ASP A 369 -6.37 -7.15 -9.59
CA ASP A 369 -7.49 -8.04 -9.25
C ASP A 369 -7.01 -9.21 -8.39
N SER A 370 -7.35 -9.22 -7.10
CA SER A 370 -6.99 -10.31 -6.18
C SER A 370 -7.63 -11.65 -6.52
N ALA A 371 -8.71 -11.68 -7.32
CA ALA A 371 -9.29 -12.95 -7.78
C ALA A 371 -8.34 -13.71 -8.72
N THR A 372 -7.41 -13.03 -9.39
CA THR A 372 -6.37 -13.69 -10.21
C THR A 372 -5.40 -14.51 -9.37
N LEU A 373 -5.29 -14.19 -8.07
CA LEU A 373 -4.47 -14.94 -7.13
C LEU A 373 -5.07 -16.31 -6.80
N ASN A 374 -6.33 -16.60 -7.14
CA ASN A 374 -6.97 -17.90 -6.86
C ASN A 374 -6.39 -19.05 -7.70
N THR A 375 -5.79 -18.77 -8.84
CA THR A 375 -5.11 -19.78 -9.67
C THR A 375 -3.59 -19.77 -9.50
N LEU A 376 -3.05 -18.84 -8.71
CA LEU A 376 -1.61 -18.73 -8.48
C LEU A 376 -1.13 -19.94 -7.66
N PRO A 377 0.02 -20.56 -7.98
CA PRO A 377 0.58 -21.60 -7.12
C PRO A 377 0.89 -21.09 -5.71
N ASP A 378 0.71 -21.91 -4.68
CA ASP A 378 0.97 -21.51 -3.29
C ASP A 378 2.40 -20.98 -3.08
N ARG A 379 3.38 -21.61 -3.73
CA ARG A 379 4.79 -21.20 -3.67
C ARG A 379 4.99 -19.77 -4.17
N GLU A 380 4.31 -19.38 -5.25
CA GLU A 380 4.35 -18.04 -5.83
C GLU A 380 3.58 -17.01 -4.97
N LEU A 381 2.46 -17.41 -4.36
CA LEU A 381 1.75 -16.58 -3.38
C LEU A 381 2.68 -16.25 -2.20
N ARG A 382 3.33 -17.27 -1.63
CA ARG A 382 4.27 -17.10 -0.52
C ARG A 382 5.46 -16.25 -0.92
N ALA A 383 6.03 -16.44 -2.11
CA ALA A 383 7.10 -15.57 -2.62
C ALA A 383 6.67 -14.09 -2.66
N GLY A 384 5.43 -13.78 -3.04
CA GLY A 384 4.88 -12.43 -2.95
C GLY A 384 4.76 -11.88 -1.52
N LEU A 385 4.46 -12.72 -0.53
CA LEU A 385 4.38 -12.30 0.88
C LEU A 385 5.73 -11.81 1.42
N ALA A 386 6.86 -12.28 0.89
CA ALA A 386 8.17 -11.82 1.31
C ALA A 386 8.35 -10.30 1.11
N GLU A 387 7.88 -9.82 -0.04
CA GLU A 387 7.87 -8.39 -0.39
C GLU A 387 6.91 -7.58 0.48
N ILE A 388 5.75 -8.15 0.82
CA ILE A 388 4.78 -7.51 1.73
C ILE A 388 5.37 -7.33 3.14
N ILE A 389 6.01 -8.38 3.68
CA ILE A 389 6.69 -8.33 4.98
C ILE A 389 7.80 -7.28 4.98
N LYS A 390 8.56 -7.18 3.87
CA LYS A 390 9.63 -6.20 3.70
C LYS A 390 9.16 -4.76 3.95
N TYR A 391 7.98 -4.36 3.44
CA TYR A 391 7.45 -3.00 3.71
C TYR A 391 7.24 -2.73 5.20
N GLY A 392 6.71 -3.71 5.93
CA GLY A 392 6.55 -3.62 7.37
C GLY A 392 7.89 -3.42 8.09
N LEU A 393 8.91 -4.21 7.70
CA LEU A 393 10.25 -4.15 8.28
C LEU A 393 10.98 -2.85 8.01
N ILE A 394 10.87 -2.29 6.81
CA ILE A 394 11.67 -1.12 6.44
C ILE A 394 11.08 0.20 6.92
N ARG A 395 9.75 0.30 7.09
CA ARG A 395 9.09 1.59 7.34
C ARG A 395 7.72 1.58 8.01
N ASP A 396 7.07 0.43 8.18
CA ASP A 396 5.67 0.37 8.59
C ASP A 396 5.41 -0.67 9.68
N PRO A 397 5.83 -0.40 10.93
CA PRO A 397 5.76 -1.38 12.01
C PRO A 397 4.32 -1.79 12.33
N ALA A 398 3.35 -0.88 12.18
CA ALA A 398 1.93 -1.22 12.36
C ALA A 398 1.44 -2.22 11.29
N PHE A 399 1.93 -2.09 10.05
CA PHE A 399 1.64 -3.08 9.02
C PHE A 399 2.33 -4.41 9.29
N PHE A 400 3.56 -4.40 9.81
CA PHE A 400 4.22 -5.62 10.28
C PHE A 400 3.40 -6.34 11.36
N ASP A 401 2.94 -5.62 12.40
CA ASP A 401 2.09 -6.17 13.45
C ASP A 401 0.77 -6.74 12.89
N TRP A 402 0.17 -6.05 11.92
CA TRP A 402 -1.04 -6.50 11.24
C TRP A 402 -0.81 -7.78 10.42
N LEU A 403 0.35 -7.92 9.76
CA LEU A 403 0.72 -9.12 9.01
C LEU A 403 0.87 -10.33 9.93
N GLU A 404 1.46 -10.16 11.12
CA GLU A 404 1.56 -11.24 12.11
C GLU A 404 0.17 -11.78 12.53
N GLN A 405 -0.81 -10.89 12.63
CA GLN A 405 -2.19 -11.24 13.03
C GLN A 405 -2.98 -11.87 11.87
N ASN A 406 -2.68 -11.51 10.62
CA ASN A 406 -3.49 -11.88 9.45
C ASN A 406 -2.83 -12.89 8.51
N MET A 407 -1.59 -13.36 8.79
CA MET A 407 -0.84 -14.25 7.90
C MET A 407 -1.62 -15.50 7.47
N ARG A 408 -2.37 -16.12 8.39
CA ARG A 408 -3.18 -17.31 8.07
C ARG A 408 -4.28 -17.00 7.05
N ARG A 409 -4.92 -15.84 7.15
CA ARG A 409 -5.97 -15.39 6.22
C ARG A 409 -5.38 -15.01 4.86
N LEU A 410 -4.18 -14.43 4.83
CA LEU A 410 -3.42 -14.17 3.61
C LEU A 410 -3.10 -15.47 2.85
N LEU A 411 -2.60 -16.48 3.56
CA LEU A 411 -2.31 -17.80 2.99
C LEU A 411 -3.58 -18.52 2.52
N ALA A 412 -4.71 -18.29 3.21
CA ALA A 412 -6.04 -18.78 2.80
C ALA A 412 -6.69 -17.96 1.67
N ARG A 413 -5.98 -16.95 1.12
CA ARG A 413 -6.45 -16.08 0.05
C ARG A 413 -7.77 -15.35 0.36
N ASP A 414 -7.95 -14.96 1.62
CA ASP A 414 -9.08 -14.13 2.03
C ASP A 414 -9.08 -12.82 1.20
N PRO A 415 -10.13 -12.54 0.41
CA PRO A 415 -10.12 -11.45 -0.55
C PRO A 415 -10.08 -10.07 0.12
N ILE A 416 -10.65 -9.93 1.32
CA ILE A 416 -10.64 -8.67 2.07
C ILE A 416 -9.21 -8.40 2.55
N ILE A 417 -8.59 -9.41 3.15
CA ILE A 417 -7.24 -9.30 3.71
C ILE A 417 -6.19 -9.17 2.62
N LEU A 418 -6.33 -9.88 1.50
CA LEU A 418 -5.45 -9.72 0.34
C LEU A 418 -5.53 -8.29 -0.21
N ASN A 419 -6.73 -7.75 -0.41
CA ASN A 419 -6.89 -6.39 -0.93
C ASN A 419 -6.29 -5.35 0.03
N GLU A 420 -6.46 -5.49 1.35
CA GLU A 420 -5.84 -4.60 2.34
C GLU A 420 -4.30 -4.69 2.30
N ALA A 421 -3.75 -5.90 2.20
CA ALA A 421 -2.30 -6.09 2.10
C ALA A 421 -1.72 -5.53 0.80
N ILE A 422 -2.41 -5.72 -0.34
CA ILE A 422 -2.01 -5.15 -1.63
C ILE A 422 -2.08 -3.62 -1.58
N GLN A 423 -3.18 -3.07 -1.06
CA GLN A 423 -3.35 -1.62 -0.88
C GLN A 423 -2.19 -1.05 -0.06
N ARG A 424 -1.94 -1.61 1.13
CA ARG A 424 -0.94 -1.06 2.04
C ARG A 424 0.47 -1.19 1.49
N SER A 425 0.75 -2.27 0.76
CA SER A 425 2.03 -2.45 0.08
C SER A 425 2.24 -1.41 -1.02
N CYS A 426 1.24 -1.19 -1.87
CA CYS A 426 1.31 -0.20 -2.93
C CYS A 426 1.40 1.23 -2.37
N GLU A 427 0.71 1.57 -1.28
CA GLU A 427 0.89 2.84 -0.57
C GLU A 427 2.34 3.01 -0.08
N ASN A 428 2.90 1.96 0.53
CA ASN A 428 4.28 1.97 1.01
C ASN A 428 5.28 2.17 -0.14
N LYS A 429 5.09 1.51 -1.28
CA LYS A 429 5.97 1.67 -2.44
C LYS A 429 5.77 3.01 -3.14
N ALA A 430 4.53 3.46 -3.31
CA ALA A 430 4.21 4.72 -3.97
C ALA A 430 4.85 5.91 -3.25
N GLU A 431 4.79 5.96 -1.92
CA GLU A 431 5.41 7.02 -1.12
C GLU A 431 6.95 7.03 -1.26
N ILE A 432 7.60 5.85 -1.29
CA ILE A 432 9.05 5.76 -1.51
C ILE A 432 9.41 6.21 -2.93
N VAL A 433 8.69 5.71 -3.93
CA VAL A 433 8.92 6.01 -5.35
C VAL A 433 8.68 7.48 -5.66
N ALA A 434 7.65 8.09 -5.07
CA ALA A 434 7.37 9.52 -5.22
C ALA A 434 8.47 10.39 -4.60
N ALA A 435 9.08 9.94 -3.50
CA ALA A 435 10.21 10.62 -2.87
C ALA A 435 11.52 10.44 -3.65
N ASP A 436 11.69 9.34 -4.39
CA ASP A 436 12.91 8.99 -5.12
C ASP A 436 12.61 8.10 -6.33
N GLU A 437 12.21 8.70 -7.45
CA GLU A 437 11.81 7.95 -8.65
C GLU A 437 12.98 7.19 -9.29
N ARG A 438 14.22 7.69 -9.19
CA ARG A 438 15.37 7.13 -9.93
C ARG A 438 16.36 6.36 -9.06
N GLU A 439 16.01 6.06 -7.81
CA GLU A 439 16.81 5.24 -6.89
C GLU A 439 18.17 5.85 -6.51
N ASN A 440 18.18 7.14 -6.18
CA ASN A 440 19.38 7.85 -5.73
C ASN A 440 19.50 7.98 -4.20
N GLY A 441 18.50 7.55 -3.44
CA GLY A 441 18.43 7.74 -1.99
C GLY A 441 17.48 6.76 -1.30
N ILE A 442 16.33 7.26 -0.82
CA ILE A 442 15.41 6.48 0.04
C ILE A 442 14.85 5.23 -0.64
N ARG A 443 14.78 5.19 -1.99
CA ARG A 443 14.31 4.01 -2.71
C ARG A 443 15.26 2.82 -2.59
N ALA A 444 16.53 3.06 -2.24
CA ALA A 444 17.47 2.00 -1.94
C ALA A 444 17.02 1.13 -0.75
N LEU A 445 16.21 1.65 0.19
CA LEU A 445 15.70 0.89 1.34
C LEU A 445 14.79 -0.29 0.93
N LEU A 446 14.18 -0.25 -0.27
CA LEU A 446 13.43 -1.38 -0.83
C LEU A 446 14.33 -2.60 -1.08
N ASN A 447 15.65 -2.45 -1.01
CA ASN A 447 16.59 -3.54 -1.22
C ASN A 447 16.94 -4.31 0.07
N LEU A 448 16.17 -4.18 1.17
CA LEU A 448 16.31 -5.06 2.33
C LEU A 448 16.29 -6.53 1.89
N GLY A 449 17.28 -7.30 2.34
CA GLY A 449 17.47 -8.70 1.97
C GLY A 449 17.98 -8.97 0.55
N HIS A 450 17.94 -8.00 -0.37
CA HIS A 450 18.23 -8.25 -1.80
C HIS A 450 19.70 -8.53 -2.09
N THR A 451 20.65 -7.90 -1.38
CA THR A 451 22.08 -8.17 -1.59
C THR A 451 22.40 -9.64 -1.33
N PHE A 452 21.84 -10.21 -0.26
CA PHE A 452 21.96 -11.64 0.06
C PHE A 452 21.09 -12.50 -0.86
N GLY A 453 19.84 -12.07 -1.13
CA GLY A 453 18.91 -12.78 -1.99
C GLY A 453 19.44 -12.98 -3.42
N HIS A 454 20.02 -11.95 -4.03
CA HIS A 454 20.64 -12.07 -5.34
C HIS A 454 21.84 -13.02 -5.33
N ALA A 455 22.63 -13.06 -4.25
CA ALA A 455 23.70 -14.04 -4.11
C ALA A 455 23.16 -15.48 -4.01
N ILE A 456 22.02 -15.69 -3.34
CA ILE A 456 21.32 -16.98 -3.28
C ILE A 456 20.80 -17.37 -4.68
N GLU A 457 20.05 -16.48 -5.35
CA GLU A 457 19.50 -16.74 -6.70
C GLU A 457 20.62 -17.09 -7.70
N ASN A 458 21.69 -16.28 -7.74
CA ASN A 458 22.80 -16.50 -8.65
C ASN A 458 23.61 -17.75 -8.29
N GLY A 459 23.74 -18.04 -7.00
CA GLY A 459 24.53 -19.15 -6.50
C GLY A 459 23.89 -20.51 -6.72
N MET A 460 22.57 -20.58 -6.60
CA MET A 460 21.75 -21.80 -6.80
C MET A 460 21.37 -22.02 -8.27
N GLY A 461 21.40 -20.96 -9.09
CA GLY A 461 20.92 -20.98 -10.47
C GLY A 461 19.47 -20.51 -10.57
N TYR A 462 19.17 -19.79 -11.66
CA TYR A 462 17.86 -19.21 -11.89
C TYR A 462 16.76 -20.29 -11.94
N GLY A 463 15.68 -20.07 -11.19
CA GLY A 463 14.51 -20.96 -11.15
C GLY A 463 14.53 -22.03 -10.06
N VAL A 464 15.66 -22.24 -9.37
CA VAL A 464 15.71 -23.17 -8.22
C VAL A 464 15.00 -22.54 -7.02
N TRP A 465 15.39 -21.31 -6.67
CA TRP A 465 14.72 -20.47 -5.68
C TRP A 465 13.91 -19.40 -6.39
N LEU A 466 12.68 -19.19 -5.93
CA LEU A 466 11.92 -18.01 -6.33
C LEU A 466 12.55 -16.76 -5.71
N HIS A 467 12.38 -15.61 -6.37
CA HIS A 467 12.94 -14.35 -5.88
C HIS A 467 12.49 -14.05 -4.44
N GLY A 468 11.21 -14.21 -4.12
CA GLY A 468 10.68 -13.98 -2.77
C GLY A 468 11.25 -14.93 -1.70
N GLU A 469 11.60 -16.17 -2.07
CA GLU A 469 12.27 -17.11 -1.15
C GLU A 469 13.68 -16.64 -0.82
N ALA A 470 14.42 -16.21 -1.84
CA ALA A 470 15.77 -15.67 -1.67
C ALA A 470 15.75 -14.35 -0.89
N VAL A 471 14.76 -13.48 -1.12
CA VAL A 471 14.57 -12.23 -0.36
C VAL A 471 14.20 -12.52 1.09
N ALA A 472 13.37 -13.55 1.37
CA ALA A 472 13.03 -13.95 2.74
C ALA A 472 14.28 -14.38 3.53
N ALA A 473 15.04 -15.34 3.00
CA ALA A 473 16.26 -15.81 3.64
C ALA A 473 17.34 -14.71 3.73
N GLY A 474 17.45 -13.88 2.68
CA GLY A 474 18.32 -12.71 2.68
C GLY A 474 17.92 -11.64 3.70
N THR A 475 16.62 -11.48 3.98
CA THR A 475 16.12 -10.56 5.00
C THR A 475 16.45 -11.06 6.40
N VAL A 476 16.39 -12.38 6.62
CA VAL A 476 16.86 -12.98 7.88
C VAL A 476 18.36 -12.75 8.07
N LEU A 477 19.18 -12.96 7.03
CA LEU A 477 20.61 -12.60 7.09
C LEU A 477 20.85 -11.12 7.42
N ALA A 478 20.06 -10.21 6.83
CA ALA A 478 20.15 -8.79 7.14
C ALA A 478 19.77 -8.47 8.59
N ALA A 479 18.76 -9.16 9.15
CA ALA A 479 18.37 -9.02 10.56
C ALA A 479 19.45 -9.54 11.50
N GLU A 480 20.01 -10.73 11.23
CA GLU A 480 21.12 -11.33 11.98
C GLU A 480 22.37 -10.42 11.96
N LEU A 481 22.70 -9.85 10.80
CA LEU A 481 23.78 -8.88 10.69
C LEU A 481 23.48 -7.60 11.50
N SER A 482 22.24 -7.12 11.45
CA SER A 482 21.79 -5.95 12.23
C SER A 482 21.94 -6.20 13.74
N GLN A 483 21.62 -7.40 14.22
CA GLN A 483 21.78 -7.82 15.61
C GLN A 483 23.26 -7.89 16.01
N ARG A 484 24.12 -8.45 15.17
CA ARG A 484 25.57 -8.49 15.41
C ARG A 484 26.21 -7.11 15.43
N MET A 485 25.63 -6.17 14.68
CA MET A 485 25.99 -4.75 14.72
C MET A 485 25.34 -3.98 15.88
N LYS A 486 24.61 -4.67 16.78
CA LYS A 486 23.90 -4.11 17.94
C LYS A 486 22.82 -3.07 17.57
N LEU A 487 22.24 -3.17 16.37
CA LEU A 487 21.20 -2.27 15.89
C LEU A 487 19.80 -2.72 16.32
N ILE A 488 19.57 -4.03 16.36
CA ILE A 488 18.31 -4.63 16.82
C ILE A 488 18.56 -5.70 17.88
N SER A 489 17.52 -6.07 18.61
CA SER A 489 17.60 -7.09 19.65
C SER A 489 17.48 -8.51 19.07
N GLU A 490 17.88 -9.52 19.87
CA GLU A 490 17.61 -10.93 19.54
C GLU A 490 16.10 -11.19 19.39
N ALA A 491 15.28 -10.54 20.22
CA ALA A 491 13.83 -10.68 20.13
C ALA A 491 13.27 -10.18 18.78
N ASP A 492 13.83 -9.09 18.24
CA ASP A 492 13.45 -8.61 16.91
C ASP A 492 13.82 -9.62 15.82
N VAL A 493 15.03 -10.20 15.87
CA VAL A 493 15.45 -11.24 14.92
C VAL A 493 14.50 -12.44 14.97
N GLN A 494 14.16 -12.93 16.17
CA GLN A 494 13.24 -14.06 16.30
C GLN A 494 11.83 -13.73 15.79
N ARG A 495 11.36 -12.48 15.98
CA ARG A 495 10.08 -12.03 15.45
C ARG A 495 10.08 -12.00 13.91
N ILE A 496 11.16 -11.51 13.30
CA ILE A 496 11.37 -11.53 11.85
C ILE A 496 11.42 -12.96 11.30
N ARG A 497 12.17 -13.86 11.94
CA ARG A 497 12.23 -15.28 11.53
C ARG A 497 10.84 -15.92 11.63
N LYS A 498 10.12 -15.68 12.73
CA LYS A 498 8.79 -16.25 12.97
C LYS A 498 7.78 -15.87 11.90
N ILE A 499 7.74 -14.61 11.45
CA ILE A 499 6.77 -14.20 10.42
C ILE A 499 7.05 -14.85 9.06
N PHE A 500 8.32 -15.04 8.67
CA PHE A 500 8.66 -15.75 7.44
C PHE A 500 8.33 -17.25 7.53
N ILE A 501 8.59 -17.89 8.68
CA ILE A 501 8.16 -19.27 8.94
C ILE A 501 6.63 -19.38 8.85
N LEU A 502 5.89 -18.45 9.46
CA LEU A 502 4.43 -18.40 9.40
C LEU A 502 3.91 -18.23 7.97
N ALA A 503 4.62 -17.47 7.13
CA ALA A 503 4.32 -17.32 5.70
C ALA A 503 4.72 -18.55 4.86
N GLY A 504 5.35 -19.57 5.45
CA GLY A 504 5.84 -20.74 4.75
C GLY A 504 7.03 -20.45 3.83
N LEU A 505 7.85 -19.46 4.18
CA LEU A 505 9.05 -19.03 3.46
C LEU A 505 10.33 -19.52 4.15
N PRO A 506 11.41 -19.75 3.40
CA PRO A 506 12.69 -20.17 3.96
C PRO A 506 13.34 -19.05 4.78
N VAL A 507 13.89 -19.44 5.93
CA VAL A 507 14.65 -18.56 6.84
C VAL A 507 16.11 -18.97 6.98
N ALA A 508 16.49 -20.09 6.38
CA ALA A 508 17.86 -20.57 6.32
C ALA A 508 18.39 -20.42 4.89
N VAL A 509 19.69 -20.20 4.75
CA VAL A 509 20.31 -20.02 3.44
C VAL A 509 20.95 -21.32 2.93
N PRO A 510 20.94 -21.56 1.61
CA PRO A 510 21.50 -22.79 1.06
C PRO A 510 23.00 -22.88 1.32
N LYS A 511 23.49 -24.11 1.51
CA LYS A 511 24.90 -24.40 1.72
C LYS A 511 25.70 -24.09 0.46
N MET A 512 26.57 -23.08 0.53
CA MET A 512 27.55 -22.73 -0.50
C MET A 512 28.82 -22.23 0.17
N PRO A 513 30.01 -22.37 -0.46
CA PRO A 513 31.24 -21.81 0.08
C PRO A 513 31.09 -20.32 0.39
N LEU A 514 31.62 -19.87 1.53
CA LEU A 514 31.51 -18.47 1.96
C LEU A 514 32.11 -17.52 0.91
N GLU A 515 33.21 -17.92 0.29
CA GLU A 515 33.89 -17.19 -0.78
C GLU A 515 32.96 -16.95 -1.97
N LYS A 516 32.12 -17.94 -2.31
CA LYS A 516 31.13 -17.83 -3.39
C LYS A 516 30.04 -16.82 -3.03
N TYR A 517 29.55 -16.83 -1.79
CA TYR A 517 28.61 -15.80 -1.32
C TYR A 517 29.20 -14.39 -1.42
N LEU A 518 30.43 -14.20 -0.92
CA LEU A 518 31.12 -12.90 -0.95
C LEU A 518 31.34 -12.42 -2.39
N GLN A 519 31.78 -13.30 -3.29
CA GLN A 519 31.97 -12.99 -4.71
C GLN A 519 30.66 -12.56 -5.38
N LEU A 520 29.56 -13.30 -5.16
CA LEU A 520 28.27 -13.01 -5.79
C LEU A 520 27.64 -11.72 -5.28
N MET A 521 27.84 -11.37 -4.00
CA MET A 521 27.38 -10.08 -3.45
C MET A 521 28.14 -8.88 -4.04
N MET A 522 29.40 -9.05 -4.48
CA MET A 522 30.16 -8.00 -5.15
C MET A 522 29.67 -7.70 -6.57
N LEU A 523 28.92 -8.62 -7.20
CA LEU A 523 28.37 -8.44 -8.54
C LEU A 523 27.03 -7.67 -8.53
N ASP A 524 26.42 -7.42 -7.36
CA ASP A 524 25.19 -6.64 -7.25
C ASP A 524 25.47 -5.16 -7.60
N LYS A 525 24.47 -4.50 -8.23
CA LYS A 525 24.45 -3.11 -8.72
C LYS A 525 24.68 -2.05 -7.64
N LYS A 526 24.95 -2.43 -6.40
CA LYS A 526 25.05 -1.57 -5.20
C LYS A 526 26.48 -1.38 -4.71
N VAL A 527 27.46 -1.77 -5.50
CA VAL A 527 28.86 -1.43 -5.26
C VAL A 527 29.09 0.00 -5.73
N ASP A 528 29.32 0.90 -4.78
CA ASP A 528 29.75 2.28 -5.05
C ASP A 528 31.19 2.44 -4.52
N ALA A 529 32.11 2.88 -5.38
CA ALA A 529 33.53 3.00 -5.09
C ALA A 529 34.18 1.74 -4.46
N GLY A 530 33.76 0.54 -4.87
CA GLY A 530 34.30 -0.74 -4.38
C GLY A 530 33.80 -1.18 -3.00
N LYS A 531 32.83 -0.49 -2.40
CA LYS A 531 32.22 -0.87 -1.11
C LYS A 531 30.77 -1.34 -1.32
N THR A 532 30.47 -2.55 -0.86
CA THR A 532 29.11 -3.09 -0.88
C THR A 532 28.24 -2.38 0.15
N ARG A 533 27.13 -1.78 -0.29
CA ARG A 533 26.13 -1.20 0.60
C ARG A 533 25.08 -2.25 0.97
N PHE A 534 24.80 -2.35 2.27
CA PHE A 534 23.78 -3.24 2.82
C PHE A 534 22.62 -2.42 3.37
N ILE A 535 21.41 -2.96 3.22
CA ILE A 535 20.22 -2.43 3.89
C ILE A 535 20.00 -3.29 5.14
N LEU A 536 20.09 -2.66 6.30
CA LEU A 536 19.97 -3.24 7.63
C LEU A 536 18.79 -2.59 8.37
N LEU A 537 18.54 -2.98 9.61
CA LEU A 537 17.47 -2.47 10.45
C LEU A 537 18.04 -1.75 11.68
N ASN A 538 17.53 -0.56 11.99
CA ASN A 538 17.71 0.08 13.30
C ASN A 538 16.64 -0.41 14.30
N ARG A 539 15.48 -0.84 13.80
CA ARG A 539 14.37 -1.50 14.48
C ARG A 539 13.38 -1.98 13.43
N ILE A 540 12.42 -2.82 13.82
CA ILE A 540 11.27 -3.14 12.96
C ILE A 540 10.55 -1.83 12.60
N GLY A 541 10.35 -1.58 11.31
CA GLY A 541 9.78 -0.34 10.80
C GLY A 541 10.78 0.77 10.52
N GLU A 542 12.09 0.52 10.61
CA GLU A 542 13.12 1.51 10.30
C GLU A 542 14.39 0.85 9.72
N ALA A 543 14.48 0.82 8.39
CA ALA A 543 15.67 0.38 7.68
C ALA A 543 16.73 1.49 7.51
N VAL A 544 17.99 1.07 7.42
CA VAL A 544 19.14 1.96 7.23
C VAL A 544 20.11 1.37 6.21
N MET A 545 20.71 2.23 5.38
CA MET A 545 21.78 1.85 4.47
C MET A 545 23.14 2.00 5.16
N ARG A 546 23.97 0.96 5.12
CA ARG A 546 25.30 0.91 5.75
C ARG A 546 26.35 0.43 4.76
N ALA A 547 27.53 1.04 4.79
CA ALA A 547 28.69 0.65 3.97
C ALA A 547 29.90 0.23 4.82
N ASP A 548 29.78 0.37 6.14
CA ASP A 548 30.77 0.14 7.18
C ASP A 548 30.52 -1.21 7.87
N ILE A 549 30.38 -2.27 7.08
CA ILE A 549 30.18 -3.63 7.59
C ILE A 549 31.54 -4.28 7.85
N PRO A 550 31.88 -4.65 9.10
CA PRO A 550 33.12 -5.38 9.36
C PRO A 550 33.11 -6.75 8.66
N PRO A 551 34.13 -7.10 7.85
CA PRO A 551 34.16 -8.37 7.11
C PRO A 551 33.97 -9.60 8.02
N ALA A 552 34.57 -9.58 9.21
CA ALA A 552 34.44 -10.66 10.18
C ALA A 552 32.98 -10.89 10.64
N LEU A 553 32.18 -9.82 10.81
CA LEU A 553 30.77 -9.95 11.19
C LEU A 553 29.94 -10.47 10.03
N LEU A 554 30.22 -10.02 8.80
CA LEU A 554 29.55 -10.51 7.59
C LEU A 554 29.78 -12.02 7.41
N SER A 555 31.04 -12.47 7.46
CA SER A 555 31.39 -13.89 7.36
C SER A 555 30.71 -14.72 8.44
N LYS A 556 30.77 -14.27 9.71
CA LYS A 556 30.12 -14.96 10.82
C LYS A 556 28.59 -15.04 10.67
N THR A 557 27.96 -14.01 10.09
CA THR A 557 26.51 -13.99 9.83
C THR A 557 26.14 -15.06 8.82
N ILE A 558 26.82 -15.09 7.68
CA ILE A 558 26.52 -16.02 6.60
C ILE A 558 26.74 -17.46 7.09
N SER A 559 27.90 -17.75 7.70
CA SER A 559 28.20 -19.10 8.21
C SER A 559 27.20 -19.59 9.26
N ALA A 560 26.71 -18.72 10.14
CA ALA A 560 25.76 -19.11 11.18
C ALA A 560 24.34 -19.43 10.66
N CYS A 561 23.99 -18.97 9.45
CA CYS A 561 22.66 -19.14 8.88
C CYS A 561 22.59 -20.20 7.77
N MET A 562 23.73 -20.82 7.42
CA MET A 562 23.77 -21.93 6.46
C MET A 562 23.05 -23.15 7.05
N THR A 563 22.26 -23.85 6.24
CA THR A 563 21.63 -25.12 6.64
C THR A 563 22.68 -26.22 6.79
N ASP A 564 22.62 -26.95 7.92
CA ASP A 564 23.17 -28.30 8.03
C ASP A 564 22.17 -29.24 7.36
N GLU A 565 22.50 -29.72 6.15
CA GLU A 565 21.80 -30.69 5.29
C GLU A 565 20.34 -31.08 5.61
#